data_AF-A0A2E9N6A4-F1
#
_entry.id   AF-A0A2E9N6A4-F1
#
_cell.length_a   1.000
_cell.length_b   1.000
_cell.length_c   1.000
_cell.angle_alpha   90.00
_cell.angle_beta   90.00
_cell.angle_gamma   90.00
#
_symmetry.space_group_name_H-M   'P 1'
#
loop_
_entity.id
_entity.type
_entity.pdbx_description
1 polymer ?
#
loop_
_entity_poly.entity_id
_entity_poly.type
_entity_poly.pdbx_seq_one_letter_code
_entity_poly.pdbx_strand_id
1 'polypeptide(L)' 'MVSLRYAEVAVDAAVAHSRTFSYSIPPRFTVQSGQLVWVPFGRRVLQGLVVELVDIPNVPET' A
#
# COMPACT_ATOMS: atom_id res chain seq x y z
N MET A 1 -13.08 17.43 3.63
CA MET A 1 -13.11 15.96 3.79
C MET A 1 -11.76 15.45 3.36
N VAL A 2 -11.05 14.77 4.24
CA VAL A 2 -9.71 14.25 3.98
C VAL A 2 -9.86 13.03 3.07
N SER A 3 -9.21 13.02 1.90
CA SER A 3 -9.23 11.88 0.98
C SER A 3 -7.91 11.15 1.09
N LEU A 4 -7.91 10.05 1.85
CA LEU A 4 -6.77 9.15 2.00
C LEU A 4 -6.39 8.60 0.61
N ARG A 5 -5.21 9.00 0.11
CA ARG A 5 -4.77 8.70 -1.26
C ARG A 5 -3.82 7.54 -1.35
N TYR A 6 -3.28 7.07 -0.22
CA TYR A 6 -2.27 6.03 -0.19
C TYR A 6 -2.64 4.94 0.82
N ALA A 7 -2.20 3.73 0.52
CA ALA A 7 -2.27 2.58 1.41
C ALA A 7 -0.86 2.10 1.72
N GLU A 8 -0.59 1.89 3.01
CA GLU A 8 0.60 1.18 3.48
C GLU A 8 0.32 -0.33 3.45
N VAL A 9 1.05 -1.04 2.60
CA VAL A 9 0.80 -2.46 2.33
C VAL A 9 1.99 -3.30 2.77
N ALA A 10 1.75 -4.28 3.64
CA ALA A 10 2.69 -5.35 3.91
C ALA A 10 2.57 -6.41 2.81
N VAL A 11 3.66 -6.78 2.15
CA VAL A 11 3.65 -7.70 1.01
C VAL A 11 4.20 -9.08 1.41
N ASP A 12 3.68 -10.14 0.79
CA ASP A 12 4.21 -11.49 0.93
C ASP A 12 5.51 -11.67 0.13
N ALA A 13 6.61 -11.15 0.68
CA ALA A 13 7.95 -11.25 0.10
C ALA A 13 9.01 -11.33 1.21
N ALA A 14 10.13 -11.97 0.90
CA ALA A 14 11.32 -11.99 1.77
C ALA A 14 12.06 -10.63 1.70
N VAL A 15 11.44 -9.59 2.27
CA VAL A 15 12.02 -8.24 2.45
C VAL A 15 12.44 -8.05 3.91
N ALA A 16 13.20 -6.99 4.19
CA ALA A 16 13.56 -6.64 5.57
C ALA A 16 12.31 -6.55 6.46
N HIS A 17 12.40 -7.16 7.66
CA HIS A 17 11.27 -7.30 8.59
C HIS A 17 10.59 -5.95 8.89
N SER A 18 9.27 -6.00 9.09
CA SER A 18 8.42 -4.88 9.51
C SER A 18 8.41 -3.65 8.59
N ARG A 19 8.55 -3.84 7.27
CA ARG A 19 8.35 -2.76 6.30
C ARG A 19 7.00 -2.90 5.58
N THR A 20 6.26 -1.80 5.53
CA THR A 20 5.16 -1.58 4.58
C THR A 20 5.69 -0.81 3.37
N PHE A 21 4.94 -0.87 2.28
CA PHE A 21 5.19 -0.10 1.06
C PHE A 21 3.98 0.77 0.75
N SER A 22 4.21 2.04 0.43
CA SER A 22 3.16 2.97 0.05
C SER A 22 2.69 2.73 -1.38
N TYR A 23 1.38 2.63 -1.58
CA TYR A 23 0.74 2.56 -2.89
C TYR A 23 -0.33 3.63 -3.03
N SER A 24 -0.40 4.29 -4.17
CA SER A 24 -1.53 5.19 -4.47
C SER A 24 -2.82 4.39 -4.68
N ILE A 25 -3.94 4.94 -4.21
CA ILE A 25 -5.27 4.37 -4.35
C ILE A 25 -5.96 5.11 -5.51
N PRO A 26 -6.20 4.44 -6.65
CA PRO A 26 -6.94 5.05 -7.75
C PRO A 26 -8.34 5.48 -7.30
N PRO A 27 -8.90 6.61 -7.80
CA PRO A 27 -10.19 7.15 -7.33
C PRO A 27 -11.39 6.21 -7.43
N ARG A 28 -11.30 5.20 -8.29
CA ARG A 28 -12.33 4.17 -8.51
C ARG A 28 -12.30 3.02 -7.50
N PHE A 29 -11.29 2.98 -6.63
CA PHE A 29 -11.12 1.93 -5.64
C PHE A 29 -11.37 2.46 -4.24
N THR A 30 -12.05 1.64 -3.44
CA THR A 30 -12.16 1.83 -2.00
C THR A 30 -11.45 0.66 -1.35
N VAL A 31 -10.55 0.97 -0.40
CA VAL A 31 -9.78 0.00 0.36
C VAL A 31 -9.94 0.30 1.84
N GLN A 32 -9.73 -0.71 2.68
CA GLN A 32 -9.77 -0.59 4.13
C GLN A 32 -8.58 -1.32 4.75
N SER A 33 -8.15 -0.88 5.94
CA SER A 33 -7.17 -1.63 6.73
C SER A 33 -7.66 -3.05 7.00
N GLY A 34 -6.73 -4.02 6.95
CA GLY A 34 -7.02 -5.45 7.04
C GLY A 34 -7.44 -6.11 5.72
N GLN A 35 -7.63 -5.35 4.64
CA GLN A 35 -7.99 -5.91 3.35
C GLN A 35 -6.79 -6.55 2.63
N LEU A 36 -7.00 -7.73 2.06
CA LEU A 36 -6.05 -8.34 1.13
C LEU A 36 -6.14 -7.70 -0.26
N VAL A 37 -5.00 -7.37 -0.83
CA VAL A 37 -4.86 -6.67 -2.11
C VAL A 37 -3.79 -7.34 -2.96
N TRP A 38 -3.86 -7.11 -4.28
CA TRP A 38 -2.80 -7.46 -5.23
C TRP A 38 -2.08 -6.19 -5.66
N VAL A 39 -0.78 -6.14 -5.42
CA VAL A 39 0.03 -4.93 -5.67
C VAL A 39 1.23 -5.22 -6.56
N PRO A 40 1.61 -4.28 -7.44
CA PRO A 40 2.84 -4.41 -8.21
C PRO A 40 4.05 -4.30 -7.29
N PHE A 41 5.02 -5.20 -7.44
CA PHE A 41 6.26 -5.22 -6.67
C PHE A 41 7.44 -5.57 -7.60
N GLY A 42 8.14 -4.54 -8.07
CA GLY A 42 9.14 -4.67 -9.12
C GLY A 42 8.52 -5.22 -10.42
N ARG A 43 8.97 -6.40 -10.86
CA ARG A 43 8.49 -7.07 -12.09
C ARG A 43 7.33 -8.04 -11.86
N ARG A 44 6.82 -8.16 -10.63
CA ARG A 44 5.81 -9.15 -10.21
C ARG A 44 4.58 -8.44 -9.64
N VAL A 45 3.49 -9.18 -9.52
CA VAL A 45 2.33 -8.79 -8.71
C VAL A 45 2.28 -9.76 -7.52
N LEU A 46 2.16 -9.23 -6.31
CA LEU A 46 2.15 -10.01 -5.07
C LEU A 46 0.87 -9.74 -4.29
N GLN A 47 0.51 -10.69 -3.43
CA GLN A 47 -0.51 -10.46 -2.42
C GLN A 47 0.07 -9.59 -1.30
N GLY A 48 -0.74 -8.68 -0.79
CA GLY A 48 -0.40 -7.87 0.37
C GLY A 48 -1.61 -7.60 1.25
N LEU A 49 -1.35 -7.08 2.43
CA LEU A 49 -2.32 -6.68 3.44
C LEU A 49 -2.23 -5.17 3.66
N VAL A 50 -3.36 -4.48 3.52
CA VAL A 50 -3.44 -3.06 3.88
C VAL A 50 -3.31 -2.94 5.39
N VAL A 51 -2.25 -2.28 5.85
CA VAL A 51 -2.00 -2.04 7.28
C VAL A 51 -2.64 -0.71 7.68
N GLU A 52 -2.39 0.34 6.90
CA GLU A 52 -2.82 1.70 7.20
C GLU A 52 -3.21 2.46 5.92
N LEU A 53 -4.07 3.47 6.06
CA LEU A 53 -4.43 4.41 5.00
C LEU A 53 -3.92 5.80 5.38
N VAL A 54 -3.19 6.44 4.47
CA VAL A 54 -2.52 7.73 4.73
C VAL A 54 -2.76 8.74 3.60
N ASP A 55 -2.68 10.03 3.92
CA ASP A 55 -2.78 11.12 2.93
C ASP A 55 -1.45 11.44 2.26
N ILE A 56 -0.35 11.21 2.97
CA ILE A 56 1.01 11.52 2.54
C ILE A 56 1.80 10.21 2.61
N PRO A 57 2.47 9.78 1.51
CA PRO A 57 3.25 8.56 1.53
C PRO A 57 4.47 8.72 2.44
N ASN A 58 4.95 7.62 3.03
CA ASN A 58 6.11 7.64 3.94
C ASN A 58 7.45 7.93 3.22
N VAL A 59 7.43 7.98 1.88
CA VAL A 59 8.58 8.35 1.06
C VAL A 59 8.23 9.62 0.28
N PRO A 60 9.01 10.71 0.41
CA PRO A 60 8.86 11.90 -0.44
C PRO A 60 9.06 11.53 -1.92
N GLU A 61 8.19 12.03 -2.80
CA GLU A 61 8.43 11.92 -4.25
C GLU A 61 9.78 12.59 -4.59
N THR A 62 10.65 11.87 -5.31
CA THR A 62 11.95 12.37 -5.84
C THR A 62 11.82 12.71 -7.31
#